data_AF-A0A250EB18-F1
#
_entry.id   AF-A0A250EB18-F1
#
_cell.length_a   1.000
_cell.length_b   1.000
_cell.length_c   1.000
_cell.angle_alpha   90.00
_cell.angle_beta   90.00
_cell.angle_gamma   90.00
#
_symmetry.space_group_name_H-M   'P 1'
#
loop_
_entity.id
_entity.type
_entity.pdbx_description
1 polymer ?
#
loop_
_entity_poly.entity_id
_entity_poly.type
_entity_poly.pdbx_seq_one_letter_code
_entity_poly.pdbx_strand_id
1 'polypeptide(L)'
;MKKWSIVLSMITLLIGCSAKDNSTKSMMQGVWVLESCSDAQEPNIILSDCQRKTFYQFGDDFVFHSLSFEEEGKCQTIVSKNSSYRVDGNQVYINDDENLSILVEGDKLTTHTTTKRSFDPVVTVYRKMK
;
A
#
# COMPACT_ATOMS: atom_id res chain seq x y z
N MET A 1 -60.70 3.84 20.83
CA MET A 1 -60.09 4.96 20.09
C MET A 1 -58.67 5.14 20.57
N LYS A 2 -57.69 5.15 19.63
CA LYS A 2 -56.44 5.95 19.63
C LYS A 2 -55.55 5.89 20.90
N LYS A 3 -54.27 5.52 20.87
CA LYS A 3 -53.24 5.59 19.83
C LYS A 3 -52.07 4.70 20.26
N TRP A 4 -51.51 3.95 19.31
CA TRP A 4 -50.14 3.43 19.42
C TRP A 4 -49.17 4.60 19.25
N SER A 5 -48.17 4.70 20.12
CA SER A 5 -47.02 5.57 19.92
C SER A 5 -45.77 4.71 19.91
N ILE A 6 -45.44 4.22 18.72
CA ILE A 6 -44.11 3.70 18.37
C ILE A 6 -43.21 4.93 18.25
N VAL A 7 -42.25 5.09 19.16
CA VAL A 7 -41.18 6.06 18.98
C VAL A 7 -40.04 5.34 18.26
N LEU A 8 -39.98 5.52 16.95
CA LEU A 8 -38.85 5.12 16.13
C LEU A 8 -37.71 6.11 16.39
N SER A 9 -36.79 5.75 17.30
CA SER A 9 -35.55 6.49 17.48
C SER A 9 -34.65 6.20 16.28
N MET A 10 -34.62 7.11 15.31
CA MET A 10 -33.58 7.14 14.27
C MET A 10 -32.26 7.49 14.95
N ILE A 11 -31.46 6.47 15.26
CA ILE A 11 -30.04 6.64 15.55
C ILE A 11 -29.37 6.91 14.20
N THR A 12 -29.10 8.19 13.93
CA THR A 12 -28.22 8.59 12.84
C THR A 12 -26.79 8.16 13.19
N LEU A 13 -26.34 7.04 12.62
CA LEU A 13 -24.93 6.66 12.59
C LEU A 13 -24.14 7.67 11.75
N LEU A 14 -23.59 8.68 12.41
CA LEU A 14 -22.51 9.52 11.88
C LEU A 14 -21.16 9.03 12.43
N ILE A 15 -20.81 7.78 12.14
CA ILE A 15 -19.48 7.23 12.43
C ILE A 15 -19.06 6.46 11.17
N GLY A 16 -18.14 7.00 10.36
CA GLY A 16 -17.77 6.28 9.15
C GLY A 16 -16.47 6.65 8.45
N CYS A 17 -15.99 7.90 8.52
CA CYS A 17 -14.73 8.24 7.84
C CYS A 17 -13.51 7.91 8.71
N SER A 18 -13.44 8.40 9.96
CA SER A 18 -12.22 8.26 10.79
C SER A 18 -11.89 6.82 11.23
N ALA A 19 -12.90 5.96 11.44
CA ALA A 19 -12.66 4.59 11.88
C ALA A 19 -11.92 3.76 10.81
N LYS A 20 -12.21 4.04 9.53
CA LYS A 20 -11.59 3.33 8.40
C LYS A 20 -10.13 3.73 8.23
N ASP A 21 -9.83 5.03 8.31
CA ASP A 21 -8.46 5.54 8.17
C ASP A 21 -7.52 5.03 9.27
N ASN A 22 -7.97 5.02 10.53
CA ASN A 22 -7.20 4.47 11.64
C ASN A 22 -6.94 2.97 11.48
N SER A 23 -7.92 2.22 10.95
CA SER A 23 -7.74 0.78 10.68
C SER A 23 -6.69 0.55 9.59
N THR A 24 -6.75 1.28 8.48
CA THR A 24 -5.80 1.18 7.38
C THR A 24 -4.39 1.58 7.81
N LYS A 25 -4.25 2.67 8.57
CA LYS A 25 -2.95 3.11 9.09
C LYS A 25 -2.30 2.03 9.95
N SER A 26 -3.05 1.40 10.86
CA SER A 26 -2.55 0.28 11.67
C SER A 26 -2.20 -0.96 10.83
N MET A 27 -2.99 -1.26 9.80
CA MET A 27 -2.71 -2.37 8.88
C MET A 27 -1.42 -2.13 8.10
N MET A 28 -1.15 -0.88 7.72
CA MET A 28 0.01 -0.49 6.91
C MET A 28 1.34 -0.67 7.63
N GLN A 29 1.39 -0.47 8.95
CA GLN A 29 2.64 -0.50 9.71
C GLN A 29 3.34 -1.86 9.63
N GLY A 30 4.66 -1.84 9.48
CA GLY A 30 5.51 -3.02 9.40
C GLY A 30 6.31 -3.11 8.11
N VAL A 31 6.91 -4.28 7.89
CA VAL A 31 7.76 -4.57 6.73
C VAL A 31 6.96 -5.36 5.69
N TRP A 32 7.08 -4.94 4.43
CA TRP A 32 6.37 -5.51 3.28
C TRP A 32 7.39 -5.93 2.23
N VAL A 33 7.48 -7.22 1.96
CA VAL A 33 8.51 -7.78 1.06
C VAL A 33 7.89 -8.10 -0.29
N LEU A 34 8.64 -7.82 -1.36
CA LEU A 34 8.22 -8.04 -2.74
C LEU A 34 7.85 -9.52 -2.98
N GLU A 35 6.62 -9.76 -3.42
CA GLU A 35 6.08 -11.08 -3.73
C GLU A 35 6.00 -11.31 -5.26
N SER A 36 5.43 -10.34 -5.98
CA SER A 36 5.27 -10.42 -7.44
C SER A 36 5.26 -9.05 -8.12
N CYS A 37 5.51 -9.06 -9.44
CA CYS A 37 5.47 -7.88 -10.28
C CYS A 37 4.85 -8.24 -11.64
N SER A 38 4.14 -7.30 -12.24
CA SER A 38 3.50 -7.45 -13.54
C SER A 38 3.31 -6.10 -14.22
N ASP A 39 3.24 -6.10 -15.55
CA ASP A 39 2.79 -4.96 -16.35
C ASP A 39 1.80 -5.41 -17.43
N ALA A 40 1.38 -4.49 -18.31
CA ALA A 40 0.40 -4.79 -19.36
C ALA A 40 0.88 -5.82 -20.40
N GLN A 41 2.19 -6.01 -20.55
CA GLN A 41 2.79 -6.93 -21.52
C GLN A 41 3.15 -8.27 -20.86
N GLU A 42 3.63 -8.24 -19.62
CA GLU A 42 4.06 -9.41 -18.86
C GLU A 42 3.30 -9.52 -17.52
N PRO A 43 2.27 -10.39 -17.44
CA PRO A 43 1.45 -10.51 -16.23
C PRO A 43 2.14 -11.22 -15.07
N ASN A 44 3.32 -11.84 -15.30
CA ASN A 44 4.07 -12.56 -14.28
C ASN A 44 5.58 -12.41 -14.51
N ILE A 45 6.13 -11.26 -14.11
CA ILE A 45 7.57 -11.00 -14.24
C ILE A 45 8.32 -11.88 -13.25
N ILE A 46 9.29 -12.66 -13.75
CA ILE A 46 10.12 -13.54 -12.91
C ILE A 46 11.11 -12.68 -12.11
N LEU A 47 10.99 -12.71 -10.78
CA LEU A 47 11.87 -12.00 -9.87
C LEU A 47 13.13 -12.82 -9.52
N SER A 48 14.30 -12.18 -9.59
CA SER A 48 15.55 -12.74 -9.08
C SER A 48 15.59 -12.80 -7.54
N ASP A 49 16.52 -13.59 -7.00
CA ASP A 49 16.72 -13.69 -5.55
C ASP A 49 17.09 -12.35 -4.91
N CYS A 50 17.81 -11.49 -5.63
CA CYS A 50 18.08 -10.13 -5.17
C CYS A 50 16.81 -9.27 -5.18
N GLN A 51 16.01 -9.33 -6.26
CA GLN A 51 14.77 -8.54 -6.35
C GLN A 51 13.78 -8.89 -5.24
N ARG A 52 13.67 -10.17 -4.86
CA ARG A 52 12.81 -10.62 -3.75
C ARG A 52 13.19 -10.04 -2.38
N LYS A 53 14.34 -9.39 -2.25
CA LYS A 53 14.74 -8.66 -1.04
C LYS A 53 14.24 -7.21 -1.02
N THR A 54 13.61 -6.75 -2.09
CA THR A 54 12.98 -5.42 -2.16
C THR A 54 11.86 -5.33 -1.13
N PHE A 55 11.82 -4.25 -0.36
CA PHE A 55 10.80 -4.08 0.68
C PHE A 55 10.43 -2.62 0.93
N TYR A 56 9.22 -2.43 1.44
CA TYR A 56 8.81 -1.20 2.11
C TYR A 56 8.79 -1.41 3.63
N GLN A 57 9.15 -0.37 4.38
CA GLN A 57 8.91 -0.32 5.82
C GLN A 57 8.07 0.92 6.16
N PHE A 58 6.90 0.71 6.74
CA PHE A 58 6.01 1.77 7.22
C PHE A 58 6.07 1.84 8.75
N GLY A 59 6.41 3.00 9.27
CA GLY A 59 6.28 3.35 10.69
C GLY A 59 5.02 4.15 10.96
N ASP A 60 4.98 4.91 12.07
CA ASP A 60 3.78 5.69 12.43
C ASP A 60 3.45 6.78 11.41
N ASP A 61 4.45 7.55 10.98
CA ASP A 61 4.29 8.67 10.03
C ASP A 61 5.39 8.71 8.96
N PHE A 62 6.16 7.62 8.84
CA PHE A 62 7.26 7.52 7.88
C PHE A 62 7.19 6.23 7.05
N VAL A 63 7.78 6.30 5.87
CA VAL A 63 8.02 5.17 4.99
C VAL A 63 9.43 5.28 4.41
N PHE A 64 10.10 4.16 4.22
CA PHE A 64 11.21 4.08 3.27
C PHE A 64 11.10 2.80 2.45
N HIS A 65 11.69 2.85 1.26
CA HIS A 65 11.69 1.79 0.27
C HIS A 65 13.14 1.34 0.04
N SER A 66 13.38 0.04 0.12
CA SER A 66 14.64 -0.59 -0.21
C SER A 66 14.47 -1.37 -1.50
N LEU A 67 15.06 -0.91 -2.59
CA LEU A 67 15.08 -1.59 -3.88
C LEU A 67 16.34 -2.43 -4.01
N SER A 68 16.18 -3.74 -4.14
CA SER A 68 17.28 -4.68 -4.34
C SER A 68 17.27 -5.20 -5.78
N PHE A 69 18.45 -5.28 -6.39
CA PHE A 69 18.62 -5.74 -7.77
C PHE A 69 19.97 -6.44 -7.93
N GLU A 70 20.12 -7.16 -9.04
CA GLU A 70 21.37 -7.82 -9.37
C GLU A 70 22.19 -6.93 -10.30
N GLU A 71 23.45 -6.72 -9.96
CA GLU A 71 24.42 -6.00 -10.78
C GLU A 71 25.77 -6.75 -10.67
N GLU A 72 26.34 -7.11 -11.82
CA GLU A 72 27.61 -7.87 -11.90
C GLU A 72 27.64 -9.15 -11.04
N GLY A 73 26.51 -9.88 -10.98
CA GLY A 73 26.38 -11.12 -10.21
C GLY A 73 26.32 -10.92 -8.69
N LYS A 74 26.08 -9.70 -8.20
CA LYS A 74 25.93 -9.36 -6.79
C LYS A 74 24.62 -8.64 -6.53
N CYS A 75 24.05 -8.84 -5.34
CA CYS A 75 22.89 -8.04 -4.93
C CYS A 75 23.35 -6.64 -4.51
N GLN A 76 22.85 -5.64 -5.23
CA GLN A 76 22.92 -4.24 -4.85
C GLN A 76 21.62 -3.81 -4.19
N THR A 77 21.67 -2.71 -3.43
CA THR A 77 20.49 -2.16 -2.77
C THR A 77 20.55 -0.65 -2.73
N ILE A 78 19.46 -0.01 -3.13
CA ILE A 78 19.24 1.43 -3.01
C ILE A 78 18.13 1.63 -2.01
N VAL A 79 18.39 2.44 -0.98
CA VAL A 79 17.39 2.79 0.03
C VAL A 79 16.94 4.24 -0.20
N SER A 80 15.63 4.46 -0.25
CA SER A 80 15.06 5.80 -0.33
C SER A 80 15.37 6.58 0.95
N LYS A 81 15.28 7.91 0.87
CA LYS A 81 15.18 8.71 2.10
C LYS A 81 13.87 8.37 2.80
N ASN A 82 13.82 8.65 4.10
CA ASN A 82 12.55 8.59 4.83
C ASN A 82 11.60 9.65 4.27
N SER A 83 10.42 9.20 3.88
CA SER A 83 9.33 10.05 3.41
C SER A 83 8.16 9.94 4.37
N SER A 84 7.27 10.93 4.35
CA SER A 84 6.00 10.84 5.07
C SER A 84 4.93 10.26 4.14
N TYR A 85 3.91 9.64 4.73
CA TYR A 85 2.79 9.12 3.99
C TYR A 85 1.48 9.54 4.63
N ARG A 86 0.40 9.54 3.83
CA ARG A 86 -0.96 9.79 4.29
C ARG A 86 -1.89 8.66 3.86
N VAL A 87 -2.97 8.49 4.61
CA VAL A 87 -3.99 7.48 4.37
C VAL A 87 -5.31 8.18 4.06
N ASP A 88 -6.03 7.69 3.05
CA ASP A 88 -7.38 8.12 2.70
C ASP A 88 -8.22 6.88 2.39
N GLY A 89 -9.08 6.48 3.33
CA GLY A 89 -9.81 5.22 3.26
C GLY A 89 -8.86 4.03 3.27
N ASN A 90 -8.76 3.31 2.14
CA ASN A 90 -7.84 2.17 1.93
C ASN A 90 -6.62 2.52 1.07
N GLN A 91 -6.54 3.75 0.57
CA GLN A 91 -5.43 4.22 -0.25
C GLN A 91 -4.36 4.86 0.62
N VAL A 92 -3.11 4.60 0.27
CA VAL A 92 -1.93 5.16 0.90
C VAL A 92 -1.14 5.92 -0.16
N TYR A 93 -0.72 7.14 0.20
CA TYR A 93 0.07 8.01 -0.66
C TYR A 93 1.37 8.37 0.04
N ILE A 94 2.49 8.22 -0.67
CA ILE A 94 3.78 8.73 -0.21
C ILE A 94 3.88 10.19 -0.69
N ASN A 95 4.15 11.12 0.24
CA ASN A 95 3.99 12.54 -0.03
C ASN A 95 4.98 13.10 -1.07
N ASP A 96 6.08 12.41 -1.36
CA ASP A 96 7.08 12.77 -2.36
C ASP A 96 7.06 11.89 -3.62
N ASP A 97 6.04 11.04 -3.79
CA ASP A 97 5.84 10.22 -5.00
C ASP A 97 4.40 10.30 -5.52
N GLU A 98 4.17 11.24 -6.45
CA GLU A 98 2.87 11.48 -7.07
C GLU A 98 2.46 10.39 -8.08
N ASN A 99 3.41 9.52 -8.49
CA ASN A 99 3.16 8.48 -9.49
C ASN A 99 2.85 7.11 -8.88
N LEU A 100 2.87 7.03 -7.55
CA LEU A 100 2.68 5.81 -6.79
C LEU A 100 1.33 5.85 -6.08
N SER A 101 0.49 4.88 -6.40
CA SER A 101 -0.69 4.57 -5.60
C SER A 101 -0.50 3.26 -4.86
N ILE A 102 -0.87 3.24 -3.59
CA ILE A 102 -0.73 2.06 -2.75
C ILE A 102 -2.09 1.69 -2.16
N LEU A 103 -2.43 0.41 -2.25
CA LEU A 103 -3.62 -0.18 -1.65
C LEU A 103 -3.20 -1.24 -0.63
N VAL A 104 -3.82 -1.25 0.54
CA VAL A 104 -3.60 -2.30 1.56
C VAL A 104 -4.88 -3.07 1.85
N GLU A 105 -4.77 -4.39 1.81
CA GLU A 105 -5.86 -5.34 2.07
C GLU A 105 -5.32 -6.49 2.92
N GLY A 106 -5.52 -6.40 4.24
CA GLY A 106 -5.00 -7.40 5.19
C GLY A 106 -3.47 -7.43 5.20
N ASP A 107 -2.89 -8.56 4.80
CA ASP A 107 -1.44 -8.76 4.70
C ASP A 107 -0.89 -8.48 3.29
N LYS A 108 -1.70 -7.87 2.40
CA LYS A 108 -1.34 -7.53 1.01
C LYS A 108 -1.18 -6.04 0.83
N LEU A 109 -0.08 -5.64 0.21
CA LEU A 109 0.14 -4.28 -0.25
C LEU A 109 0.33 -4.33 -1.76
N THR A 110 -0.48 -3.59 -2.51
CA THR A 110 -0.39 -3.49 -3.96
C THR A 110 -0.01 -2.07 -4.34
N THR A 111 1.05 -1.93 -5.11
CA THR A 111 1.46 -0.64 -5.70
C THR A 111 1.11 -0.61 -7.17
N HIS A 112 0.62 0.54 -7.64
CA HIS A 112 0.56 0.85 -9.07
C HIS A 112 1.45 2.07 -9.31
N THR A 113 2.47 1.89 -10.14
CA THR A 113 3.44 2.94 -10.47
C THR A 113 3.28 3.31 -11.93
N THR A 114 2.90 4.56 -12.20
CA THR A 114 2.89 5.09 -13.57
C THR A 114 4.23 5.74 -13.87
N THR A 115 4.98 5.21 -14.84
CA THR A 115 6.26 5.85 -15.19
C THR A 115 6.02 6.98 -16.20
N LYS A 116 6.86 8.03 -16.18
CA LYS A 116 6.79 9.14 -17.16
C LYS A 116 6.85 8.70 -18.64
N ARG A 117 7.22 7.44 -18.92
CA ARG A 117 7.41 6.88 -20.26
C ARG A 117 6.36 5.83 -20.65
N SER A 118 5.53 5.36 -19.72
CA SER A 118 4.52 4.34 -19.97
C SER A 118 3.25 4.65 -19.19
N PHE A 119 2.12 4.71 -19.90
CA PHE A 119 0.80 4.83 -19.30
C PHE A 119 0.35 3.51 -18.66
N ASP A 120 0.96 2.39 -19.01
CA ASP A 120 0.68 1.10 -18.40
C ASP A 120 1.36 1.04 -17.03
N PRO A 121 0.59 0.94 -15.93
CA PRO A 121 1.17 0.92 -14.60
C PRO A 121 1.90 -0.41 -14.39
N VAL A 122 3.08 -0.33 -13.77
CA VAL A 122 3.70 -1.51 -13.17
C VAL A 122 2.95 -1.80 -11.88
N VAL A 123 2.41 -3.01 -11.78
CA VAL A 123 1.72 -3.50 -10.59
C VAL A 123 2.67 -4.38 -9.81
N THR A 124 2.84 -4.07 -8.54
CA THR A 124 3.73 -4.82 -7.67
C THR A 124 2.99 -5.22 -6.40
N VAL A 125 3.11 -6.48 -6.01
CA VAL A 125 2.47 -7.01 -4.81
C VAL A 125 3.54 -7.32 -3.77
N TYR A 126 3.27 -6.88 -2.55
CA TYR A 126 4.10 -7.10 -1.38
C TYR A 126 3.31 -7.84 -0.31
N ARG A 127 4.02 -8.68 0.44
CA ARG A 127 3.50 -9.44 1.55
C ARG A 127 4.02 -8.89 2.87
N LYS A 128 3.12 -8.71 3.84
CA LYS A 128 3.50 -8.33 5.20
C LYS A 128 4.35 -9.41 5.84
N MET A 129 5.51 -9.03 6.37
CA MET A 129 6.33 -9.91 7.19
C MET A 129 5.62 -10.16 8.52
N LYS A 130 5.48 -11.43 8.91
CA LYS A 130 4.84 -11.86 10.16
C LYS A 130 5.76 -11.68 11.37
#